data_AF-A0A6G0IJP1-F1
#
_entry.id   AF-A0A6G0IJP1-F1
#
_cell.length_a   1.000
_cell.length_b   1.000
_cell.length_c   1.000
_cell.angle_alpha   90.00
_cell.angle_beta   90.00
_cell.angle_gamma   90.00
#
_symmetry.space_group_name_H-M   'P 1'
#
loop_
_entity.id
_entity.type
_entity.pdbx_description
1 polymer ?
#
loop_
_entity_poly.entity_id
_entity_poly.type
_entity_poly.pdbx_seq_one_letter_code
_entity_poly.pdbx_strand_id
1 'polypeptide(L)'
;MHPLIVMLLLAEGTCEALYWQKLTCPFELAHERLLRVWCRQDSTDCCTGLTFNQTSLEEDMDGGKLKVTQGPDFFTLAVLEPSLGNGIYWCGVLSQNNTIIKLAERYFHGSPGVYIWSFTRWILLSLLPLTTIFTNIYTRVMRKCMFEDEEIYDDIETSRPLAVPVNAASVCGLE
;
A
#
# COMPACT_ATOMS: atom_id res chain seq x y z
N MET A 1 -16.80 18.11 7.27
CA MET A 1 -16.07 17.58 8.45
C MET A 1 -15.52 16.15 8.26
N HIS A 2 -15.33 15.61 7.05
CA HIS A 2 -14.85 14.21 6.88
C HIS A 2 -13.55 13.97 6.06
N PRO A 3 -12.71 14.96 5.68
CA PRO A 3 -11.40 14.63 5.08
C PRO A 3 -10.34 14.21 6.12
N LEU A 4 -10.44 14.72 7.35
CA LEU A 4 -9.51 14.39 8.45
C LEU A 4 -9.62 12.94 8.92
N ILE A 5 -10.83 12.37 8.92
CA ILE A 5 -11.06 10.96 9.29
C ILE A 5 -10.47 10.01 8.24
N VAL A 6 -10.55 10.36 6.95
CA VAL A 6 -9.95 9.55 5.87
C VAL A 6 -8.42 9.61 5.93
N MET A 7 -7.83 10.77 6.26
CA MET A 7 -6.38 10.89 6.48
C MET A 7 -5.90 10.15 7.74
N LEU A 8 -6.69 10.15 8.82
CA LEU A 8 -6.39 9.38 10.04
C LEU A 8 -6.46 7.87 9.80
N LEU A 9 -7.43 7.38 9.01
CA LEU A 9 -7.53 5.96 8.63
C LEU A 9 -6.39 5.49 7.72
N LEU A 10 -5.77 6.39 6.94
CA LEU A 10 -4.57 6.07 6.16
C LEU A 10 -3.29 6.10 7.02
N ALA A 11 -3.27 6.84 8.13
CA ALA A 11 -2.12 6.94 9.02
C ALA A 11 -2.00 5.76 9.99
N GLU A 12 -3.09 5.09 10.35
CA GLU A 12 -3.09 3.92 11.25
C GLU A 12 -2.83 2.58 10.53
N GLY A 13 -2.66 2.59 9.21
CA GLY A 13 -2.56 1.41 8.36
C GLY A 13 -1.15 0.81 8.18
N THR A 14 -0.13 1.24 8.93
CA THR A 14 1.19 0.59 8.88
C THR A 14 1.24 -0.59 9.85
N CYS A 15 0.32 -1.55 9.70
CA CYS A 15 0.64 -2.90 10.14
C CYS A 15 1.79 -3.36 9.25
N GLU A 16 3.00 -3.43 9.81
CA GLU A 16 4.11 -4.19 9.22
C GLU A 16 3.68 -5.65 9.16
N ALA A 17 2.85 -5.98 8.17
CA ALA A 17 2.58 -7.34 7.80
C ALA A 17 3.92 -7.91 7.32
N LEU A 18 4.63 -8.57 8.23
CA LEU A 18 5.87 -9.28 7.96
C LEU A 18 5.60 -10.29 6.84
N TYR A 19 5.92 -9.89 5.61
CA TYR A 19 5.61 -10.65 4.42
C TYR A 19 6.71 -11.68 4.18
N TRP A 20 6.47 -12.89 4.67
CA TRP A 20 7.35 -14.02 4.40
C TRP A 20 7.21 -14.47 2.96
N GLN A 21 8.28 -14.32 2.18
CA GLN A 21 8.40 -14.84 0.83
C GLN A 21 8.76 -16.32 0.89
N LYS A 22 8.03 -17.18 0.17
CA LYS A 22 8.22 -18.63 0.25
C LYS A 22 8.72 -19.23 -1.07
N LEU A 23 9.66 -20.16 -0.98
CA LEU A 23 10.10 -21.03 -2.07
C LEU A 23 10.00 -22.49 -1.62
N THR A 24 9.17 -23.27 -2.31
CA THR A 24 9.02 -24.71 -2.05
C THR A 24 9.82 -25.50 -3.08
N CYS A 25 10.54 -26.49 -2.59
CA CYS A 25 11.58 -27.22 -3.30
C CYS A 25 11.23 -28.71 -3.23
N PRO A 26 10.54 -29.25 -4.25
CA PRO A 26 10.21 -30.67 -4.29
C PRO A 26 11.47 -31.49 -4.54
N PHE A 27 11.59 -32.65 -3.91
CA PHE A 27 12.69 -33.59 -4.13
C PHE A 27 12.21 -35.03 -4.11
N GLU A 28 12.94 -35.91 -4.79
CA GLU A 28 12.69 -37.35 -4.77
C GLU A 28 13.17 -37.99 -3.47
N LEU A 29 12.51 -39.05 -2.99
CA LEU A 29 12.90 -39.77 -1.77
C LEU A 29 14.37 -40.25 -1.75
N ALA A 30 14.95 -40.54 -2.93
CA ALA A 30 16.37 -40.87 -3.05
C ALA A 30 17.30 -39.73 -2.58
N HIS A 31 16.83 -38.49 -2.61
CA HIS A 31 17.53 -37.28 -2.20
C HIS A 31 17.22 -36.86 -0.75
N GLU A 32 16.44 -37.65 0.00
CA GLU A 32 16.02 -37.29 1.36
C GLU A 32 17.22 -36.92 2.24
N ARG A 33 18.27 -37.75 2.24
CA ARG A 33 19.47 -37.56 3.08
C ARG A 33 20.52 -36.59 2.53
N LEU A 34 20.26 -35.98 1.37
CA LEU A 34 21.20 -35.02 0.78
C LEU A 34 21.13 -33.66 1.48
N LEU A 35 22.24 -32.93 1.48
CA LEU A 35 22.25 -31.56 2.00
C LEU A 35 21.34 -30.68 1.14
N ARG A 36 20.65 -29.74 1.79
CA ARG A 36 19.83 -28.73 1.13
C ARG A 36 20.69 -27.53 0.78
N VAL A 37 20.34 -26.88 -0.31
CA VAL A 37 21.01 -25.69 -0.82
C VAL A 37 20.00 -24.56 -0.89
N TRP A 38 20.40 -23.39 -0.41
CA TRP A 38 19.72 -22.12 -0.63
C TRP A 38 20.73 -21.15 -1.22
N CYS A 39 20.49 -20.65 -2.43
CA CYS A 39 21.44 -19.80 -3.12
C CYS A 39 20.79 -18.61 -3.81
N ARG A 40 21.46 -17.47 -3.75
CA ARG A 40 21.20 -16.32 -4.61
C ARG A 40 22.04 -16.44 -5.87
N GLN A 41 21.42 -16.26 -7.02
CA GLN A 41 22.12 -16.20 -8.28
C GLN A 41 22.87 -14.87 -8.43
N ASP A 42 24.19 -14.93 -8.60
CA ASP A 42 25.03 -13.76 -8.88
C ASP A 42 25.33 -13.64 -10.38
N SER A 43 25.47 -14.78 -11.07
CA SER A 43 25.65 -14.87 -12.52
C SER A 43 25.00 -16.14 -13.09
N THR A 44 25.20 -16.43 -14.37
CA THR A 44 24.71 -17.67 -15.00
C THR A 44 25.28 -18.93 -14.33
N ASP A 45 26.52 -18.85 -13.85
CA ASP A 45 27.28 -20.02 -13.37
C ASP A 45 27.67 -19.92 -11.89
N CYS A 46 27.46 -18.76 -11.26
CA CYS A 46 27.82 -18.52 -9.87
C CYS A 46 26.61 -18.19 -9.00
N CYS A 47 26.69 -18.60 -7.75
CA CYS A 47 25.70 -18.27 -6.74
C CYS A 47 26.38 -18.13 -5.37
N THR A 48 25.81 -17.28 -4.53
CA THR A 48 26.23 -17.11 -3.13
C THR A 48 25.10 -17.57 -2.23
N GLY A 49 25.42 -18.45 -1.29
CA GLY A 49 24.39 -19.11 -0.49
C GLY A 49 24.96 -20.00 0.60
N LEU A 50 24.11 -20.88 1.10
CA LEU A 50 24.42 -21.76 2.21
C LEU A 50 23.90 -23.18 1.96
N THR A 51 24.53 -24.13 2.62
CA THR A 51 24.14 -25.53 2.65
C THR A 51 23.78 -25.92 4.08
N PHE A 52 22.75 -26.74 4.24
CA PHE A 52 22.27 -27.15 5.55
C PHE A 52 21.68 -28.56 5.50
N ASN A 53 21.64 -29.22 6.65
CA ASN A 53 21.14 -30.58 6.79
C ASN A 53 19.64 -30.60 7.13
N GLN A 54 19.01 -31.78 7.14
CA GLN A 54 17.59 -31.89 7.47
C GLN A 54 17.24 -31.53 8.92
N THR A 55 18.19 -31.72 9.83
CA THR A 55 17.96 -31.59 11.27
C THR A 55 17.81 -30.14 11.74
N SER A 56 18.13 -29.15 10.91
CA SER A 56 18.03 -27.71 11.24
C SER A 56 16.59 -27.17 11.08
N LEU A 57 15.59 -27.99 11.42
CA LEU A 57 14.16 -27.79 11.14
C LEU A 57 13.58 -26.49 11.75
N GLU A 58 14.26 -25.92 12.74
CA GLU A 58 13.89 -24.68 13.43
C GLU A 58 15.11 -23.78 13.67
N GLU A 59 16.18 -23.98 12.91
CA GLU A 59 17.35 -23.13 13.04
C GLU A 59 17.09 -21.82 12.30
N ASP A 60 17.02 -20.72 13.05
CA ASP A 60 16.96 -19.35 12.55
C ASP A 60 18.26 -19.05 11.79
N MET A 61 18.31 -19.49 10.54
CA MET A 61 19.44 -19.24 9.66
C MET A 61 19.42 -17.78 9.21
N ASP A 62 20.59 -17.22 8.95
CA ASP A 62 20.73 -15.82 8.51
C ASP A 62 20.17 -14.80 9.53
N GLY A 63 20.39 -15.08 10.83
CA GLY A 63 19.95 -14.19 11.91
C GLY A 63 18.42 -14.15 12.12
N GLY A 64 17.74 -15.27 11.85
CA GLY A 64 16.27 -15.39 12.01
C GLY A 64 15.44 -14.86 10.86
N LYS A 65 16.08 -14.52 9.74
CA LYS A 65 15.41 -14.06 8.52
C LYS A 65 15.03 -15.18 7.58
N LEU A 66 15.60 -16.38 7.76
CA LEU A 66 15.31 -17.58 6.97
C LEU A 66 14.76 -18.68 7.87
N LYS A 67 13.56 -19.17 7.54
CA LYS A 67 12.92 -20.32 8.18
C LYS A 67 12.80 -21.46 7.18
N VAL A 68 13.11 -22.67 7.63
CA VAL A 68 13.02 -23.87 6.81
C VAL A 68 11.95 -24.78 7.38
N THR A 69 11.02 -25.24 6.55
CA THR A 69 10.04 -26.27 6.92
C THR A 69 10.28 -27.48 6.04
N GLN A 70 10.39 -28.67 6.62
CA GLN A 70 10.57 -29.90 5.84
C GLN A 70 9.32 -30.77 5.83
N GLY A 71 9.04 -31.33 4.67
CA GLY A 71 8.11 -32.42 4.45
C GLY A 71 8.83 -33.68 3.94
N PRO A 72 8.08 -34.76 3.67
CA PRO A 72 8.66 -36.04 3.25
C PRO A 72 9.31 -35.97 1.86
N ASP A 73 8.80 -35.13 0.98
CA ASP A 73 9.17 -35.00 -0.44
C ASP A 73 9.37 -33.53 -0.88
N PHE A 74 9.42 -32.60 0.07
CA PHE A 74 9.69 -31.20 -0.19
C PHE A 74 10.32 -30.50 1.01
N PHE A 75 10.94 -29.35 0.78
CA PHE A 75 11.22 -28.38 1.82
C PHE A 75 10.80 -26.99 1.36
N THR A 76 10.38 -26.15 2.31
CA THR A 76 9.96 -24.78 2.05
C THR A 76 10.87 -23.82 2.79
N LEU A 77 11.44 -22.88 2.05
CA LEU A 77 12.22 -21.77 2.55
C LEU A 77 11.30 -20.56 2.66
N ALA A 78 11.11 -20.05 3.86
CA ALA A 78 10.41 -18.80 4.12
C ALA A 78 11.44 -17.74 4.50
N VAL A 79 11.53 -16.67 3.71
CA VAL A 79 12.46 -15.57 3.89
C VAL A 79 11.66 -14.31 4.19
N LEU A 80 11.98 -13.65 5.29
CA LEU A 80 11.38 -12.35 5.60
C LEU A 80 12.03 -11.26 4.75
N GLU A 81 13.35 -11.15 4.87
CA GLU A 81 14.17 -10.18 4.15
C GLU A 81 15.47 -10.86 3.73
N PRO A 82 15.69 -11.11 2.43
CA PRO A 82 16.91 -11.77 1.99
C PRO A 82 18.15 -10.91 2.29
N SER A 83 19.12 -11.46 3.03
CA SER A 83 20.38 -10.78 3.41
C SER A 83 21.19 -10.27 2.23
N LEU A 84 21.18 -11.00 1.12
CA LEU A 84 21.87 -10.64 -0.11
C LEU A 84 21.05 -9.69 -1.00
N GLY A 85 19.89 -9.23 -0.53
CA GLY A 85 19.04 -8.25 -1.20
C GLY A 85 18.17 -8.83 -2.32
N ASN A 86 17.71 -7.96 -3.23
CA ASN A 86 16.86 -8.35 -4.36
C ASN A 86 17.59 -9.33 -5.30
N GLY A 87 16.86 -10.29 -5.87
CA GLY A 87 17.41 -11.13 -6.94
C GLY A 87 16.67 -12.44 -7.16
N ILE A 88 17.21 -13.25 -8.06
CA ILE A 88 16.76 -14.62 -8.27
C ILE A 88 17.43 -15.48 -7.22
N TYR A 89 16.61 -16.19 -6.46
CA TYR A 89 17.05 -17.21 -5.54
C TYR A 89 16.54 -18.55 -6.01
N TRP A 90 17.30 -19.59 -5.68
CA TRP A 90 16.92 -20.94 -5.97
C TRP A 90 17.31 -21.85 -4.81
N CYS A 91 16.68 -23.01 -4.81
CA CYS A 91 16.96 -24.06 -3.87
C CYS A 91 17.28 -25.35 -4.60
N GLY A 92 18.04 -26.19 -3.92
CA GLY A 92 18.50 -27.45 -4.48
C GLY A 92 18.91 -28.45 -3.43
N VAL A 93 19.47 -29.55 -3.90
CA VAL A 93 20.15 -30.54 -3.08
C VAL A 93 21.58 -30.73 -3.57
N LEU A 94 22.50 -30.99 -2.65
CA LEU A 94 23.90 -31.30 -2.96
C LEU A 94 24.08 -32.81 -2.99
N SER A 95 24.42 -33.36 -4.16
CA SER A 95 24.72 -34.78 -4.33
C SER A 95 26.03 -35.16 -3.64
N GLN A 96 26.25 -36.46 -3.45
CA GLN A 96 27.49 -36.99 -2.90
C GLN A 96 28.73 -36.66 -3.76
N ASN A 97 28.53 -36.37 -5.05
CA ASN A 97 29.59 -35.98 -5.99
C ASN A 97 29.80 -34.45 -6.04
N ASN A 98 29.33 -33.72 -5.02
CA ASN A 98 29.33 -32.25 -4.97
C ASN A 98 28.64 -31.58 -6.16
N THR A 99 27.67 -32.27 -6.79
CA THR A 99 26.85 -31.69 -7.86
C THR A 99 25.59 -31.11 -7.25
N ILE A 100 25.29 -29.85 -7.56
CA ILE A 100 24.06 -29.22 -7.10
C ILE A 100 22.93 -29.52 -8.09
N ILE A 101 21.86 -30.11 -7.60
CA ILE A 101 20.63 -30.34 -8.35
C ILE A 101 19.67 -29.22 -7.98
N LYS A 102 19.45 -28.29 -8.90
CA LYS A 102 18.50 -27.19 -8.74
C LYS A 102 17.07 -27.73 -8.83
N LEU A 103 16.23 -27.39 -7.86
CA LEU A 103 14.87 -27.92 -7.74
C LEU A 103 13.81 -26.86 -8.07
N ALA A 104 14.00 -25.64 -7.58
CA ALA A 104 13.08 -24.53 -7.85
C ALA A 104 13.80 -23.18 -7.78
N GLU A 105 13.22 -22.17 -8.42
CA GLU A 105 13.71 -20.78 -8.40
C GLU A 105 12.57 -19.78 -8.25
N ARG A 106 12.87 -18.62 -7.67
CA ARG A 106 11.94 -17.50 -7.54
C ARG A 106 12.69 -16.19 -7.35
N TYR A 107 12.11 -15.09 -7.82
CA TYR A 107 12.60 -13.76 -7.52
C TYR A 107 12.16 -13.33 -6.10
N PHE A 108 13.11 -12.90 -5.26
CA PHE A 108 12.85 -12.36 -3.93
C PHE A 108 13.15 -10.86 -3.90
N HIS A 109 12.29 -10.14 -3.18
CA HIS A 109 12.43 -8.73 -2.89
C HIS A 109 13.08 -8.54 -1.52
N GLY A 110 14.11 -7.70 -1.45
CA GLY A 110 14.85 -7.29 -0.26
C GLY A 110 14.11 -6.32 0.64
N SER A 111 12.97 -5.77 0.24
CA SER A 111 12.12 -5.01 1.18
C SER A 111 10.67 -4.92 0.67
N PRO A 112 9.67 -5.28 1.49
CA PRO A 112 8.27 -5.05 1.16
C PRO A 112 7.91 -3.56 1.11
N GLY A 113 8.66 -2.71 1.82
CA GLY A 113 8.42 -1.27 1.88
C GLY A 113 8.55 -0.57 0.52
N VAL A 114 9.46 -1.04 -0.33
CA VAL A 114 9.63 -0.49 -1.69
C VAL A 114 8.41 -0.76 -2.56
N TYR A 115 7.79 -1.94 -2.41
CA TYR A 115 6.58 -2.30 -3.13
C TYR A 115 5.39 -1.48 -2.64
N ILE A 116 5.17 -1.46 -1.32
CA ILE A 116 4.07 -0.67 -0.72
C ILE A 116 4.19 0.79 -1.13
N TRP A 117 5.38 1.39 -1.03
CA TRP A 117 5.60 2.78 -1.45
C TRP A 117 5.27 3.01 -2.92
N SER A 118 5.69 2.10 -3.80
CA SER A 118 5.39 2.18 -5.23
C SER A 118 3.88 2.16 -5.48
N PHE A 119 3.16 1.20 -4.90
CA PHE A 119 1.71 1.06 -5.07
C PHE A 119 0.94 2.25 -4.48
N THR A 120 1.29 2.67 -3.26
CA THR A 120 0.69 3.84 -2.61
C THR A 120 0.92 5.10 -3.44
N ARG A 121 2.10 5.27 -4.05
CA ARG A 121 2.39 6.38 -4.95
C ARG A 121 1.49 6.37 -6.19
N TRP A 122 1.28 5.22 -6.81
CA TRP A 122 0.38 5.10 -7.97
C TRP A 122 -1.08 5.41 -7.60
N ILE A 123 -1.54 4.87 -6.47
CA ILE A 123 -2.91 5.12 -5.97
C ILE A 123 -3.11 6.61 -5.66
N LEU A 124 -2.16 7.24 -4.97
CA LEU A 124 -2.20 8.68 -4.65
C LEU A 124 -2.18 9.54 -5.92
N LEU A 125 -1.33 9.21 -6.90
CA LEU A 125 -1.25 9.93 -8.17
C LEU A 125 -2.57 9.89 -8.95
N SER A 126 -3.30 8.77 -8.91
CA SER A 126 -4.62 8.66 -9.54
C SER A 126 -5.74 9.32 -8.75
N LEU A 127 -5.66 9.36 -7.41
CA LEU A 127 -6.69 9.94 -6.55
C LEU A 127 -6.65 11.48 -6.52
N LEU A 128 -5.48 12.10 -6.57
CA LEU A 128 -5.34 13.56 -6.55
C LEU A 128 -6.10 14.31 -7.67
N PRO A 129 -6.06 13.90 -8.95
CA PRO A 129 -6.85 14.56 -9.98
C PRO A 129 -8.36 14.32 -9.78
N LEU A 130 -8.77 13.16 -9.29
CA LEU A 130 -10.18 12.89 -8.99
C LEU A 130 -10.70 13.81 -7.89
N THR A 131 -9.98 13.92 -6.76
CA THR A 131 -10.39 14.77 -5.65
C THR A 131 -10.46 16.24 -6.05
N THR A 132 -9.53 16.73 -6.88
CA THR A 132 -9.56 18.11 -7.39
C THR A 132 -10.75 18.35 -8.33
N ILE A 133 -11.05 17.41 -9.24
CA ILE A 133 -12.23 17.48 -10.12
C ILE A 133 -13.52 17.50 -9.29
N PHE A 134 -13.67 16.56 -8.36
CA PHE A 134 -14.85 16.50 -7.49
C PHE A 134 -15.01 17.78 -6.66
N THR A 135 -13.92 18.32 -6.11
CA THR A 135 -13.96 19.57 -5.34
C THR A 135 -14.34 20.77 -6.22
N ASN A 136 -13.86 20.83 -7.46
CA ASN A 136 -14.23 21.89 -8.41
C ASN A 136 -15.72 21.81 -8.81
N ILE A 137 -16.22 20.62 -9.11
CA ILE A 137 -17.65 20.41 -9.41
C ILE A 137 -18.51 20.81 -8.21
N TYR A 138 -18.16 20.32 -7.01
CA TYR A 138 -18.90 20.62 -5.78
C TYR A 138 -18.95 22.12 -5.48
N THR A 139 -17.82 22.83 -5.59
CA THR A 139 -17.77 24.28 -5.38
C THR A 139 -18.56 25.06 -6.43
N ARG A 140 -18.59 24.61 -7.69
CA ARG A 140 -19.43 25.22 -8.73
C ARG A 140 -20.92 25.05 -8.47
N VAL A 141 -21.35 23.86 -8.04
CA VAL A 141 -22.76 23.58 -7.72
C VAL A 141 -23.20 24.40 -6.51
N MET A 142 -22.43 24.38 -5.42
CA MET A 142 -22.76 25.16 -4.21
C MET A 142 -22.84 26.66 -4.49
N ARG A 143 -21.96 27.19 -5.35
CA ARG A 143 -22.02 28.60 -5.73
C ARG A 143 -23.35 28.93 -6.42
N LYS A 144 -23.84 28.08 -7.33
CA LYS A 144 -25.13 28.32 -8.01
C LYS A 144 -26.30 28.34 -7.02
N CYS A 145 -26.34 27.40 -6.08
CA CYS A 145 -27.41 27.35 -5.09
C CYS A 145 -27.46 28.58 -4.17
N MET A 146 -26.29 29.15 -3.80
CA MET A 146 -26.29 30.35 -2.95
C MET A 146 -26.75 31.63 -3.65
N PHE A 147 -26.69 31.71 -4.99
CA PHE A 147 -27.15 32.89 -5.73
C PHE A 147 -28.65 32.87 -6.06
N GLU A 148 -29.28 31.69 -6.16
CA GLU A 148 -30.73 31.60 -6.43
C GLU A 148 -31.60 32.03 -5.23
N ASP A 149 -31.10 31.93 -4.00
CA ASP A 149 -31.83 32.36 -2.80
C ASP A 149 -31.83 33.90 -2.60
N GLU A 150 -30.93 34.63 -3.27
CA GLU A 150 -30.81 36.09 -3.12
C GLU A 150 -31.75 36.85 -4.08
N GLU A 151 -32.06 36.30 -5.26
CA GLU A 151 -32.98 36.93 -6.24
C GLU A 151 -34.48 36.81 -5.87
N ILE A 152 -34.85 35.99 -4.88
CA ILE A 152 -36.26 35.83 -4.45
C ILE A 152 -36.72 36.95 -3.48
N TYR A 153 -35.80 37.72 -2.90
CA TYR A 153 -36.17 38.73 -1.88
C TYR A 153 -36.45 40.14 -2.44
N ASP A 154 -36.04 40.44 -3.69
CA ASP A 154 -36.22 41.78 -4.28
C ASP A 154 -37.57 42.00 -4.99
N ASP A 155 -38.38 40.96 -5.20
CA ASP A 155 -39.71 41.08 -5.84
C ASP A 155 -40.86 41.34 -4.85
N ILE A 156 -40.58 41.44 -3.54
CA ILE A 156 -41.57 41.78 -2.50
C ILE A 156 -41.37 43.23 -1.99
N GLU A 157 -41.14 44.20 -2.87
CA GLU A 157 -41.23 45.62 -2.48
C GLU A 157 -41.99 46.51 -3.48
N THR A 158 -42.69 45.92 -4.47
CA THR A 158 -43.45 46.67 -5.49
C THR A 158 -44.97 46.52 -5.38
N SER A 159 -45.53 46.67 -4.17
CA SER A 159 -46.98 46.91 -4.01
C SER A 159 -47.30 47.78 -2.80
N ARG A 160 -47.00 49.07 -2.89
CA ARG A 160 -47.56 50.12 -2.01
C ARG A 160 -48.60 50.94 -2.78
N PRO A 161 -49.88 50.95 -2.37
CA PRO A 161 -50.89 51.81 -2.99
C PRO A 161 -50.70 53.29 -2.60
N LEU A 162 -50.92 54.16 -3.60
CA LEU A 162 -51.01 55.61 -3.48
C LEU A 162 -51.89 56.03 -2.29
N ALA A 163 -51.31 56.76 -1.35
CA ALA A 163 -52.05 57.60 -0.41
C ALA A 163 -51.76 59.08 -0.71
N VAL A 164 -52.86 59.81 -0.83
CA VAL A 164 -53.07 61.21 -1.21
C VAL A 164 -52.40 62.19 -0.22
N PRO A 165 -51.99 63.40 -0.67
CA PRO A 165 -51.22 64.34 0.14
C PRO A 165 -52.11 65.13 1.11
N VAL A 166 -51.57 65.44 2.29
CA VAL A 166 -52.10 66.50 3.18
C VAL A 166 -50.96 67.44 3.56
N ASN A 167 -51.17 68.71 3.24
CA ASN A 167 -50.31 69.84 3.51
C ASN A 167 -50.32 70.27 4.98
N ALA A 168 -49.25 70.99 5.32
CA ALA A 168 -49.18 72.21 6.12
C ALA A 168 -48.74 72.12 7.59
N ALA A 169 -47.65 72.87 7.84
CA ALA A 169 -47.37 73.75 8.99
C ALA A 169 -47.17 73.08 10.36
N SER A 170 -46.41 73.58 11.32
CA SER A 170 -45.35 74.60 11.46
C SER A 170 -44.90 74.53 12.94
N VAL A 171 -43.77 75.16 13.27
CA VAL A 171 -43.50 75.84 14.57
C VAL A 171 -42.92 75.02 15.76
N CYS A 172 -41.74 75.53 16.17
CA CYS A 172 -41.08 75.67 17.49
C CYS A 172 -40.55 74.48 18.29
N GLY A 173 -39.34 74.70 18.82
CA GLY A 173 -38.65 73.88 19.81
C GLY A 173 -38.81 74.38 21.26
N LEU A 174 -37.72 74.24 22.03
CA LEU A 174 -37.57 74.15 23.51
C LEU A 174 -37.76 72.70 24.00
N GLU A 175 -36.85 72.10 24.76
CA GLU A 175 -35.82 72.63 25.70
C GLU A 175 -34.42 72.02 25.50
#